data_AF-A0A3N4MJS6-F1
#
_entry.id   AF-A0A3N4MJS6-F1
#
_cell.length_a   1.000
_cell.length_b   1.000
_cell.length_c   1.000
_cell.angle_alpha   90.00
_cell.angle_beta   90.00
_cell.angle_gamma   90.00
#
_symmetry.space_group_name_H-M   'P 1'
#
loop_
_entity.id
_entity.type
_entity.pdbx_description
1 polymer ?
#
loop_
_entity_poly.entity_id
_entity_poly.type
_entity_poly.pdbx_seq_one_letter_code
_entity_poly.pdbx_strand_id
1 'polypeptide(L)'
;MKTFTLFIPLLLCYALAAAQPAGYVPGTQVCWTFNGRAHGYFKAAGNGERHILISFTGVGETGCANYDSQSPQKFLKDNGLNWDGRTVRTPGDTIIWEIYTVPNTSNMWMGAYISDINYLFNHIAPIDTSEHWRFHVEGLSFGVGRLWAFLGNSQGDYNPYRGIFSTTISIAGTQQDPALIASASGNTRNWVWVGSQDTGITRPSYSHNIYYAITGPKHFTYQVGGRHDGSTWDSCLSLKNTDTMTNRWLWMVRKPDTLTEPPIELPCPISGGPANYVAGTQVNWQFNNRSHGYFRAAGCGERHVLIAFTHDTSVDSTNYQLNSPAKILQDAGINWDGRSVRAPGDTIVWEVVTIPYNSGFYLPGYANDITYILQHIEPLDTANHDRYHIAGIGHGASRMWAYLINTQNHNSPYRHIFSTTLTVSTTWSSNYAPVTAYSAGRRHWVWHGASDTNPTTPPWASTDYYNALSGDKRLTMQTGGTFGASTWDSCFSIAGTDSSNNRWLWMATPPASPFLRTAAPIPPVLKSQKPESLRLYPNPSRGISRLSWNGKPGTAYRISVSDISGRIRKTETGIRGSTHVLDISNLDKGLYIVQVEGGGEKFVLKLIRE
;
A
#
# COMPACT_ATOMS: atom_id res chain seq x y z
N MET A 1 -42.39 64.16 -24.14
CA MET A 1 -41.24 63.69 -23.33
C MET A 1 -41.74 62.55 -22.46
N LYS A 2 -41.74 61.30 -22.96
CA LYS A 2 -40.75 60.23 -22.74
C LYS A 2 -40.54 59.86 -21.26
N THR A 3 -41.56 59.21 -20.69
CA THR A 3 -41.46 58.38 -19.49
C THR A 3 -41.79 56.95 -19.92
N PHE A 4 -40.77 56.21 -20.36
CA PHE A 4 -40.87 54.79 -20.64
C PHE A 4 -39.56 54.14 -20.19
N THR A 5 -39.69 52.91 -19.68
CA THR A 5 -38.62 51.92 -19.51
C THR A 5 -37.90 51.92 -18.15
N LEU A 6 -38.59 51.48 -17.10
CA LEU A 6 -37.96 50.91 -15.90
C LEU A 6 -38.77 49.75 -15.29
N PHE A 7 -39.24 48.80 -16.12
CA PHE A 7 -39.98 47.61 -15.66
C PHE A 7 -39.47 46.27 -16.20
N ILE A 8 -38.36 46.26 -16.94
CA ILE A 8 -37.85 45.05 -17.62
C ILE A 8 -36.79 44.23 -16.83
N PRO A 9 -36.06 44.73 -15.79
CA PRO A 9 -35.10 43.86 -15.08
C PRO A 9 -35.76 42.97 -14.00
N LEU A 10 -37.02 43.19 -13.61
CA LEU A 10 -37.70 42.34 -12.61
C LEU A 10 -38.31 41.06 -13.21
N LEU A 11 -38.62 41.04 -14.52
CA LEU A 11 -39.19 39.87 -15.19
C LEU A 11 -38.13 38.86 -15.68
N LEU A 12 -36.86 39.28 -15.85
CA LEU A 12 -35.75 38.37 -16.15
C LEU A 12 -35.12 37.71 -14.91
N CYS A 13 -35.56 38.10 -13.71
CA CYS A 13 -35.32 37.37 -12.46
C CYS A 13 -36.45 36.42 -12.08
N TYR A 14 -37.39 36.11 -13.00
CA TYR A 14 -37.98 34.77 -13.04
C TYR A 14 -36.87 33.79 -13.46
N ALA A 15 -35.90 33.65 -12.56
CA ALA A 15 -34.99 32.53 -12.51
C ALA A 15 -35.86 31.30 -12.71
N LEU A 16 -35.49 30.50 -13.70
CA LEU A 16 -36.02 29.17 -13.93
C LEU A 16 -36.02 28.47 -12.57
N ALA A 17 -37.16 28.52 -11.88
CA ALA A 17 -37.38 27.79 -10.65
C ALA A 17 -37.43 26.34 -11.11
N ALA A 18 -36.25 25.73 -11.19
CA ALA A 18 -36.12 24.31 -11.47
C ALA A 18 -37.04 23.59 -10.50
N ALA A 19 -37.90 22.72 -11.03
CA ALA A 19 -38.99 22.11 -10.29
C ALA A 19 -38.45 21.20 -9.18
N GLN A 20 -38.18 21.77 -8.01
CA GLN A 20 -38.01 21.01 -6.79
C GLN A 20 -39.35 20.38 -6.40
N PRO A 21 -39.35 19.27 -5.65
CA PRO A 21 -40.59 18.73 -5.09
C PRO A 21 -41.39 19.85 -4.40
N ALA A 22 -42.70 19.86 -4.56
CA ALA A 22 -43.54 20.87 -3.92
C ALA A 22 -43.31 20.83 -2.39
N GLY A 23 -43.00 21.99 -1.79
CA GLY A 23 -42.72 22.10 -0.37
C GLY A 23 -41.30 21.68 0.05
N TYR A 24 -40.39 21.46 -0.90
CA TYR A 24 -39.00 21.13 -0.59
C TYR A 24 -38.27 22.28 0.14
N VAL A 25 -37.66 21.96 1.29
CA VAL A 25 -36.75 22.86 2.02
C VAL A 25 -35.32 22.29 1.93
N PRO A 26 -34.31 23.03 1.43
CA PRO A 26 -32.93 22.56 1.40
C PRO A 26 -32.44 22.06 2.76
N GLY A 27 -31.74 20.92 2.77
CA GLY A 27 -31.30 20.24 4.00
C GLY A 27 -32.39 19.37 4.66
N THR A 28 -33.59 19.27 4.06
CA THR A 28 -34.62 18.33 4.52
C THR A 28 -34.82 17.21 3.50
N GLN A 29 -35.21 16.03 3.98
CA GLN A 29 -35.66 14.95 3.12
C GLN A 29 -37.15 15.16 2.82
N VAL A 30 -37.56 14.91 1.57
CA VAL A 30 -38.96 14.89 1.17
C VAL A 30 -39.32 13.60 0.45
N CYS A 31 -40.58 13.23 0.56
CA CYS A 31 -41.19 12.23 -0.29
C CYS A 31 -41.64 12.87 -1.61
N TRP A 32 -41.03 12.48 -2.72
CA TRP A 32 -41.40 12.95 -4.04
C TRP A 32 -42.15 11.86 -4.80
N THR A 33 -43.41 12.12 -5.13
CA THR A 33 -44.25 11.16 -5.86
C THR A 33 -44.38 11.54 -7.33
N PHE A 34 -43.94 10.65 -8.22
CA PHE A 34 -44.13 10.75 -9.67
C PHE A 34 -44.12 9.36 -10.29
N ASN A 35 -44.59 9.21 -11.54
CA ASN A 35 -44.75 7.92 -12.21
C ASN A 35 -45.54 6.87 -11.38
N GLY A 36 -46.43 7.32 -10.50
CA GLY A 36 -47.20 6.47 -9.59
C GLY A 36 -46.40 5.84 -8.45
N ARG A 37 -45.20 6.34 -8.14
CA ARG A 37 -44.28 5.78 -7.13
C ARG A 37 -43.75 6.87 -6.21
N ALA A 38 -43.39 6.47 -4.99
CA ALA A 38 -42.90 7.36 -3.95
C ALA A 38 -41.37 7.26 -3.85
N HIS A 39 -40.67 8.37 -4.01
CA HIS A 39 -39.20 8.43 -4.04
C HIS A 39 -38.68 9.28 -2.89
N GLY A 40 -37.50 8.94 -2.37
CA GLY A 40 -36.79 9.79 -1.42
C GLY A 40 -35.99 10.84 -2.18
N TYR A 41 -36.11 12.12 -1.79
CA TYR A 41 -35.29 13.18 -2.35
C TYR A 41 -34.69 14.03 -1.23
N PHE A 42 -33.41 14.35 -1.35
CA PHE A 42 -32.68 15.24 -0.45
C PHE A 42 -31.68 16.06 -1.27
N LYS A 43 -31.48 17.32 -0.87
CA LYS A 43 -30.45 18.22 -1.38
C LYS A 43 -29.95 19.15 -0.28
N ALA A 44 -28.67 19.07 0.05
CA ALA A 44 -28.08 19.92 1.06
C ALA A 44 -28.24 21.42 0.73
N ALA A 45 -28.41 22.23 1.77
CA ALA A 45 -28.39 23.69 1.65
C ALA A 45 -26.95 24.19 1.44
N GLY A 46 -26.77 25.43 0.98
CA GLY A 46 -25.46 26.09 0.95
C GLY A 46 -24.71 26.01 -0.39
N ASN A 47 -23.46 26.47 -0.39
CA ASN A 47 -22.61 26.58 -1.57
C ASN A 47 -21.49 25.52 -1.53
N GLY A 48 -21.17 24.95 -2.70
CA GLY A 48 -20.07 24.00 -2.86
C GLY A 48 -20.17 23.22 -4.17
N GLU A 49 -19.26 22.26 -4.36
CA GLU A 49 -19.22 21.35 -5.49
C GLU A 49 -20.40 20.35 -5.35
N ARG A 50 -21.38 20.42 -6.27
CA ARG A 50 -22.61 19.59 -6.20
C ARG A 50 -22.33 18.17 -6.71
N HIS A 51 -22.66 17.17 -5.90
CA HIS A 51 -22.58 15.74 -6.26
C HIS A 51 -23.95 15.08 -6.15
N ILE A 52 -24.24 14.14 -7.04
CA ILE A 52 -25.51 13.39 -7.10
C ILE A 52 -25.28 11.93 -6.75
N LEU A 53 -26.04 11.41 -5.78
CA LEU A 53 -26.09 9.98 -5.46
C LEU A 53 -27.47 9.40 -5.80
N ILE A 54 -27.49 8.37 -6.64
CA ILE A 54 -28.69 7.56 -6.91
C ILE A 54 -28.61 6.28 -6.07
N SER A 55 -29.56 6.08 -5.15
CA SER A 55 -29.57 4.93 -4.24
C SER A 55 -30.71 3.97 -4.55
N PHE A 56 -30.36 2.75 -4.97
CA PHE A 56 -31.32 1.66 -5.15
C PHE A 56 -31.51 0.91 -3.83
N THR A 57 -32.71 1.00 -3.26
CA THR A 57 -33.04 0.38 -1.97
C THR A 57 -33.16 -1.15 -2.03
N GLY A 58 -33.22 -1.80 -0.86
CA GLY A 58 -33.42 -3.25 -0.71
C GLY A 58 -34.86 -3.73 -0.90
N VAL A 59 -35.13 -5.00 -0.59
CA VAL A 59 -36.51 -5.53 -0.55
C VAL A 59 -37.23 -5.00 0.69
N GLY A 60 -38.52 -4.67 0.56
CA GLY A 60 -39.34 -4.08 1.63
C GLY A 60 -39.40 -2.54 1.59
N GLU A 61 -38.51 -1.90 0.84
CA GLU A 61 -38.43 -0.45 0.68
C GLU A 61 -39.32 0.02 -0.48
N THR A 62 -40.64 0.03 -0.27
CA THR A 62 -41.63 0.32 -1.31
C THR A 62 -42.17 1.75 -1.27
N GLY A 63 -41.81 2.55 -0.26
CA GLY A 63 -42.29 3.91 -0.12
C GLY A 63 -41.62 4.70 1.00
N CYS A 64 -41.99 5.97 1.10
CA CYS A 64 -41.27 6.97 1.90
C CYS A 64 -41.27 6.74 3.41
N ALA A 65 -42.22 5.97 3.95
CA ALA A 65 -42.25 5.66 5.38
C ALA A 65 -40.99 4.90 5.85
N ASN A 66 -40.35 4.13 4.95
CA ASN A 66 -39.22 3.27 5.31
C ASN A 66 -37.85 3.91 5.02
N TYR A 67 -37.79 4.86 4.07
CA TYR A 67 -36.55 5.54 3.68
C TYR A 67 -35.86 6.23 4.85
N ASP A 68 -36.65 6.82 5.76
CA ASP A 68 -36.15 7.46 6.98
C ASP A 68 -35.31 6.54 7.87
N SER A 69 -35.41 5.22 7.71
CA SER A 69 -34.71 4.23 8.53
C SER A 69 -33.68 3.38 7.77
N GLN A 70 -33.80 3.24 6.45
CA GLN A 70 -32.95 2.32 5.67
C GLN A 70 -32.27 2.93 4.44
N SER A 71 -32.53 4.20 4.12
CA SER A 71 -31.88 4.87 3.00
C SER A 71 -30.68 5.72 3.47
N PRO A 72 -29.73 6.09 2.59
CA PRO A 72 -28.64 7.00 2.93
C PRO A 72 -29.12 8.32 3.55
N GLN A 73 -30.35 8.72 3.26
CA GLN A 73 -30.95 9.94 3.79
C GLN A 73 -31.15 9.94 5.29
N LYS A 74 -31.16 8.80 5.97
CA LYS A 74 -31.23 8.82 7.45
C LYS A 74 -30.00 9.46 8.10
N PHE A 75 -28.84 9.44 7.42
CA PHE A 75 -27.65 10.16 7.88
C PHE A 75 -27.78 11.67 7.73
N LEU A 76 -28.77 12.14 6.96
CA LEU A 76 -28.99 13.54 6.60
C LEU A 76 -29.97 14.27 7.52
N LYS A 77 -30.42 13.65 8.62
CA LYS A 77 -31.34 14.30 9.58
C LYS A 77 -30.60 15.32 10.45
N ASP A 78 -30.64 16.58 10.05
CA ASP A 78 -30.15 17.75 10.79
C ASP A 78 -31.06 18.14 11.96
N ASN A 79 -31.27 17.24 12.94
CA ASN A 79 -31.72 17.66 14.27
C ASN A 79 -30.55 18.25 15.09
N GLY A 80 -29.57 18.89 14.44
CA GLY A 80 -28.40 19.51 15.08
C GLY A 80 -27.33 18.55 15.59
N LEU A 81 -27.43 17.25 15.32
CA LEU A 81 -26.47 16.21 15.76
C LEU A 81 -25.86 15.38 14.62
N ASN A 82 -26.40 15.46 13.41
CA ASN A 82 -25.95 14.68 12.25
C ASN A 82 -25.67 15.58 11.03
N TRP A 83 -25.14 14.96 9.98
CA TRP A 83 -24.70 15.52 8.71
C TRP A 83 -25.76 16.36 8.00
N ASP A 84 -25.42 17.60 7.65
CA ASP A 84 -26.26 18.53 6.87
C ASP A 84 -26.22 18.27 5.35
N GLY A 85 -25.69 17.10 4.97
CA GLY A 85 -25.43 16.72 3.58
C GLY A 85 -24.27 17.45 2.93
N ARG A 86 -23.34 17.99 3.73
CA ARG A 86 -22.08 18.59 3.24
C ARG A 86 -20.87 17.79 3.68
N THR A 87 -19.91 17.56 2.78
CA THR A 87 -18.61 17.00 3.17
C THR A 87 -17.49 17.96 2.81
N VAL A 88 -16.40 17.93 3.56
CA VAL A 88 -15.22 18.78 3.32
C VAL A 88 -14.10 17.88 2.84
N ARG A 89 -13.72 17.99 1.56
CA ARG A 89 -12.62 17.20 0.98
C ARG A 89 -11.27 17.70 1.50
N THR A 90 -11.11 19.02 1.56
CA THR A 90 -9.98 19.76 2.17
C THR A 90 -10.49 21.13 2.65
N PRO A 91 -9.75 21.87 3.50
CA PRO A 91 -10.16 23.21 3.92
C PRO A 91 -10.48 24.13 2.72
N GLY A 92 -11.70 24.65 2.67
CA GLY A 92 -12.21 25.48 1.57
C GLY A 92 -12.88 24.71 0.42
N ASP A 93 -12.88 23.37 0.46
CA ASP A 93 -13.41 22.51 -0.59
C ASP A 93 -14.62 21.72 -0.07
N THR A 94 -15.79 22.37 -0.14
CA THR A 94 -17.06 21.83 0.34
C THR A 94 -17.83 21.16 -0.78
N ILE A 95 -18.27 19.94 -0.53
CA ILE A 95 -19.16 19.16 -1.38
C ILE A 95 -20.59 19.30 -0.85
N ILE A 96 -21.54 19.51 -1.76
CA ILE A 96 -22.98 19.55 -1.47
C ILE A 96 -23.64 18.33 -2.11
N TRP A 97 -24.30 17.50 -1.30
CA TRP A 97 -24.91 16.27 -1.78
C TRP A 97 -26.37 16.45 -2.15
N GLU A 98 -26.75 15.84 -3.28
CA GLU A 98 -28.12 15.66 -3.72
C GLU A 98 -28.38 14.16 -3.92
N ILE A 99 -29.32 13.61 -3.16
CA ILE A 99 -29.52 12.17 -3.04
C ILE A 99 -30.94 11.83 -3.47
N TYR A 100 -31.03 10.88 -4.38
CA TYR A 100 -32.28 10.34 -4.88
C TYR A 100 -32.39 8.85 -4.58
N THR A 101 -33.44 8.47 -3.86
CA THR A 101 -33.67 7.09 -3.43
C THR A 101 -34.78 6.45 -4.25
N VAL A 102 -34.43 5.35 -4.89
CA VAL A 102 -35.25 4.56 -5.79
C VAL A 102 -35.84 3.38 -5.02
N PRO A 103 -37.18 3.29 -4.87
CA PRO A 103 -37.83 2.16 -4.20
C PRO A 103 -37.61 0.83 -4.93
N ASN A 104 -37.92 -0.26 -4.25
CA ASN A 104 -38.22 -1.53 -4.87
C ASN A 104 -39.70 -1.64 -5.27
N THR A 105 -40.05 -1.27 -6.52
CA THR A 105 -41.47 -1.17 -6.95
C THR A 105 -41.89 -2.06 -8.11
N SER A 106 -40.97 -2.72 -8.82
CA SER A 106 -41.32 -3.28 -10.14
C SER A 106 -40.69 -4.63 -10.48
N ASN A 107 -40.48 -5.52 -9.50
CA ASN A 107 -39.97 -6.89 -9.75
C ASN A 107 -38.76 -6.96 -10.71
N MET A 108 -37.84 -5.99 -10.61
CA MET A 108 -36.66 -5.82 -11.47
C MET A 108 -36.92 -5.45 -12.95
N TRP A 109 -38.09 -4.91 -13.30
CA TRP A 109 -38.32 -4.28 -14.61
C TRP A 109 -37.59 -2.92 -14.71
N MET A 110 -36.59 -2.82 -15.59
CA MET A 110 -35.69 -1.67 -15.72
C MET A 110 -36.37 -0.45 -16.32
N GLY A 111 -37.32 -0.61 -17.24
CA GLY A 111 -38.09 0.50 -17.81
C GLY A 111 -38.70 1.45 -16.76
N ALA A 112 -39.22 0.92 -15.64
CA ALA A 112 -39.73 1.74 -14.54
C ALA A 112 -38.64 2.59 -13.87
N TYR A 113 -37.50 2.00 -13.54
CA TYR A 113 -36.39 2.71 -12.90
C TYR A 113 -35.75 3.74 -13.83
N ILE A 114 -35.69 3.40 -15.12
CA ILE A 114 -35.21 4.30 -16.19
C ILE A 114 -36.14 5.51 -16.32
N SER A 115 -37.45 5.28 -16.36
CA SER A 115 -38.45 6.35 -16.38
C SER A 115 -38.32 7.28 -15.17
N ASP A 116 -38.05 6.71 -13.99
CA ASP A 116 -37.91 7.48 -12.76
C ASP A 116 -36.64 8.33 -12.72
N ILE A 117 -35.50 7.78 -13.14
CA ILE A 117 -34.23 8.50 -13.21
C ILE A 117 -34.28 9.58 -14.31
N ASN A 118 -34.92 9.30 -15.44
CA ASN A 118 -35.15 10.30 -16.48
C ASN A 118 -36.04 11.44 -15.96
N TYR A 119 -37.09 11.12 -15.21
CA TYR A 119 -37.94 12.13 -14.59
C TYR A 119 -37.11 13.00 -13.63
N LEU A 120 -36.31 12.40 -12.75
CA LEU A 120 -35.42 13.14 -11.84
C LEU A 120 -34.57 14.16 -12.60
N PHE A 121 -33.76 13.73 -13.58
CA PHE A 121 -32.83 14.61 -14.28
C PHE A 121 -33.51 15.72 -15.09
N ASN A 122 -34.75 15.49 -15.54
CA ASN A 122 -35.53 16.51 -16.24
C ASN A 122 -36.17 17.56 -15.31
N HIS A 123 -36.26 17.30 -14.00
CA HIS A 123 -36.98 18.18 -13.07
C HIS A 123 -36.07 18.83 -12.02
N ILE A 124 -34.90 18.26 -11.72
CA ILE A 124 -33.93 18.91 -10.83
C ILE A 124 -33.20 20.05 -11.55
N ALA A 125 -32.52 20.91 -10.76
CA ALA A 125 -31.67 21.96 -11.31
C ALA A 125 -30.64 21.37 -12.31
N PRO A 126 -30.44 22.00 -13.49
CA PRO A 126 -29.50 21.50 -14.49
C PRO A 126 -28.13 21.18 -13.88
N ILE A 127 -27.55 20.09 -14.34
CA ILE A 127 -26.21 19.67 -13.99
C ILE A 127 -25.53 19.19 -15.27
N ASP A 128 -24.25 19.52 -15.43
CA ASP A 128 -23.48 19.08 -16.59
C ASP A 128 -23.21 17.58 -16.45
N THR A 129 -23.94 16.76 -17.20
CA THR A 129 -23.78 15.30 -17.19
C THR A 129 -22.49 14.84 -17.84
N SER A 130 -21.71 15.73 -18.47
CA SER A 130 -20.36 15.41 -18.95
C SER A 130 -19.31 15.40 -17.81
N GLU A 131 -19.62 15.99 -16.65
CA GLU A 131 -18.80 15.93 -15.44
C GLU A 131 -19.05 14.63 -14.67
N HIS A 132 -18.74 13.48 -15.27
CA HIS A 132 -19.09 12.15 -14.75
C HIS A 132 -18.65 11.91 -13.28
N TRP A 133 -17.56 12.56 -12.87
CA TRP A 133 -17.01 12.51 -11.51
C TRP A 133 -17.94 13.06 -10.42
N ARG A 134 -19.04 13.74 -10.78
CA ARG A 134 -20.08 14.24 -9.86
C ARG A 134 -21.24 13.27 -9.63
N PHE A 135 -21.30 12.17 -10.36
CA PHE A 135 -22.42 11.23 -10.32
C PHE A 135 -21.98 9.91 -9.72
N HIS A 136 -22.76 9.46 -8.73
CA HIS A 136 -22.52 8.27 -7.95
C HIS A 136 -23.79 7.43 -7.92
N VAL A 137 -23.63 6.12 -7.87
CA VAL A 137 -24.75 5.19 -7.75
C VAL A 137 -24.45 4.13 -6.72
N GLU A 138 -25.45 3.79 -5.92
CA GLU A 138 -25.32 2.71 -4.95
C GLU A 138 -26.53 1.79 -4.97
N GLY A 139 -26.32 0.57 -4.48
CA GLY A 139 -27.36 -0.42 -4.33
C GLY A 139 -27.22 -1.10 -2.98
N LEU A 140 -28.36 -1.31 -2.33
CA LEU A 140 -28.46 -1.98 -1.05
C LEU A 140 -29.22 -3.30 -1.18
N SER A 141 -28.66 -4.41 -0.71
CA SER A 141 -29.31 -5.73 -0.77
C SER A 141 -29.70 -6.06 -2.23
N PHE A 142 -30.95 -6.38 -2.50
CA PHE A 142 -31.48 -6.53 -3.87
C PHE A 142 -31.37 -5.28 -4.75
N GLY A 143 -31.22 -4.10 -4.15
CA GLY A 143 -30.92 -2.87 -4.86
C GLY A 143 -29.62 -2.94 -5.65
N VAL A 144 -28.65 -3.76 -5.20
CA VAL A 144 -27.42 -4.04 -5.95
C VAL A 144 -27.73 -4.66 -7.31
N GLY A 145 -28.68 -5.59 -7.38
CA GLY A 145 -29.07 -6.19 -8.65
C GLY A 145 -29.73 -5.21 -9.60
N ARG A 146 -30.57 -4.30 -9.08
CA ARG A 146 -31.18 -3.22 -9.86
C ARG A 146 -30.15 -2.21 -10.36
N LEU A 147 -29.19 -1.84 -9.52
CA LEU A 147 -28.06 -0.99 -9.90
C LEU A 147 -27.30 -1.59 -11.09
N TRP A 148 -26.89 -2.86 -11.01
CA TRP A 148 -26.10 -3.47 -12.08
C TRP A 148 -26.93 -3.72 -13.34
N ALA A 149 -28.20 -4.09 -13.20
CA ALA A 149 -29.16 -4.19 -14.31
C ALA A 149 -29.35 -2.85 -15.03
N PHE A 150 -29.45 -1.76 -14.27
CA PHE A 150 -29.57 -0.40 -14.79
C PHE A 150 -28.31 0.04 -15.55
N LEU A 151 -27.12 -0.15 -14.94
CA LEU A 151 -25.85 0.25 -15.57
C LEU A 151 -25.53 -0.62 -16.81
N GLY A 152 -25.77 -1.92 -16.73
CA GLY A 152 -25.47 -2.88 -17.78
C GLY A 152 -26.54 -2.99 -18.88
N ASN A 153 -27.68 -2.29 -18.75
CA ASN A 153 -28.80 -2.35 -19.70
C ASN A 153 -29.33 -3.79 -19.93
N SER A 154 -29.63 -4.52 -18.85
CA SER A 154 -29.92 -5.96 -18.92
C SER A 154 -31.23 -6.35 -19.64
N GLN A 155 -32.08 -5.38 -20.00
CA GLN A 155 -33.39 -5.61 -20.63
C GLN A 155 -33.55 -4.90 -21.99
N GLY A 156 -32.48 -4.31 -22.52
CA GLY A 156 -32.52 -3.58 -23.80
C GLY A 156 -33.14 -2.18 -23.71
N ASP A 157 -33.69 -1.80 -22.55
CA ASP A 157 -34.17 -0.45 -22.26
C ASP A 157 -32.99 0.52 -22.17
N TYR A 158 -32.70 1.24 -23.26
CA TYR A 158 -31.59 2.19 -23.28
C TYR A 158 -31.83 3.35 -22.30
N ASN A 159 -30.92 3.52 -21.33
CA ASN A 159 -30.87 4.69 -20.46
C ASN A 159 -29.69 5.60 -20.85
N PRO A 160 -29.92 6.90 -21.11
CA PRO A 160 -28.86 7.83 -21.49
C PRO A 160 -27.87 8.15 -20.36
N TYR A 161 -28.26 7.93 -19.10
CA TYR A 161 -27.48 8.25 -17.92
C TYR A 161 -26.63 7.09 -17.40
N ARG A 162 -26.76 5.87 -17.92
CA ARG A 162 -26.00 4.70 -17.40
C ARG A 162 -24.48 4.88 -17.43
N GLY A 163 -23.97 5.71 -18.34
CA GLY A 163 -22.54 5.96 -18.52
C GLY A 163 -21.98 7.18 -17.78
N ILE A 164 -22.81 7.92 -17.04
CA ILE A 164 -22.37 9.17 -16.38
C ILE A 164 -21.78 8.92 -14.99
N PHE A 165 -22.02 7.75 -14.39
CA PHE A 165 -21.60 7.45 -13.03
C PHE A 165 -20.10 7.19 -12.97
N SER A 166 -19.39 7.90 -12.11
CA SER A 166 -17.96 7.68 -11.87
C SER A 166 -17.69 6.66 -10.77
N THR A 167 -18.66 6.42 -9.89
CA THR A 167 -18.50 5.45 -8.81
C THR A 167 -19.74 4.60 -8.59
N THR A 168 -19.51 3.33 -8.20
CA THR A 168 -20.54 2.40 -7.77
C THR A 168 -20.28 1.92 -6.34
N ILE A 169 -21.35 1.73 -5.55
CA ILE A 169 -21.27 1.10 -4.22
C ILE A 169 -22.29 -0.06 -4.17
N SER A 170 -21.82 -1.28 -3.93
CA SER A 170 -22.64 -2.47 -3.75
C SER A 170 -22.62 -2.91 -2.28
N ILE A 171 -23.74 -2.75 -1.56
CA ILE A 171 -23.85 -3.06 -0.13
C ILE A 171 -24.70 -4.32 0.04
N ALA A 172 -24.13 -5.37 0.64
CA ALA A 172 -24.79 -6.66 0.88
C ALA A 172 -25.40 -7.26 -0.39
N GLY A 173 -24.62 -7.34 -1.47
CA GLY A 173 -25.12 -7.68 -2.80
C GLY A 173 -25.62 -9.12 -2.95
N THR A 174 -26.63 -9.29 -3.81
CA THR A 174 -27.15 -10.60 -4.26
C THR A 174 -26.31 -11.18 -5.41
N GLN A 175 -26.51 -12.45 -5.77
CA GLN A 175 -25.90 -13.03 -6.97
C GLN A 175 -26.31 -12.26 -8.24
N GLN A 176 -25.36 -11.95 -9.11
CA GLN A 176 -25.55 -11.21 -10.35
C GLN A 176 -24.78 -11.85 -11.51
N ASP A 177 -25.14 -11.49 -12.74
CA ASP A 177 -24.41 -11.90 -13.95
C ASP A 177 -23.02 -11.22 -13.99
N PRO A 178 -21.91 -11.98 -13.94
CA PRO A 178 -20.56 -11.42 -14.01
C PRO A 178 -20.29 -10.63 -15.28
N ALA A 179 -20.86 -11.03 -16.43
CA ALA A 179 -20.63 -10.35 -17.70
C ALA A 179 -21.26 -8.95 -17.70
N LEU A 180 -22.45 -8.83 -17.11
CA LEU A 180 -23.14 -7.57 -16.91
C LEU A 180 -22.29 -6.60 -16.08
N ILE A 181 -21.79 -7.05 -14.93
CA ILE A 181 -20.94 -6.25 -14.04
C ILE A 181 -19.63 -5.85 -14.74
N ALA A 182 -18.98 -6.79 -15.41
CA ALA A 182 -17.73 -6.55 -16.11
C ALA A 182 -17.88 -5.47 -17.19
N SER A 183 -18.99 -5.48 -17.93
CA SER A 183 -19.26 -4.48 -18.98
C SER A 183 -19.59 -3.09 -18.41
N ALA A 184 -20.28 -3.04 -17.26
CA ALA A 184 -20.76 -1.79 -16.66
C ALA A 184 -19.70 -1.08 -15.80
N SER A 185 -18.77 -1.82 -15.21
CA SER A 185 -17.88 -1.31 -14.16
C SER A 185 -16.55 -0.74 -14.66
N GLY A 186 -16.16 -0.98 -15.92
CA GLY A 186 -14.82 -0.71 -16.44
C GLY A 186 -14.35 0.74 -16.35
N ASN A 187 -15.28 1.70 -16.43
CA ASN A 187 -14.98 3.14 -16.39
C ASN A 187 -15.37 3.79 -15.05
N THR A 188 -15.58 2.99 -14.01
CA THR A 188 -16.05 3.46 -12.70
C THR A 188 -15.12 2.97 -11.61
N ARG A 189 -15.05 3.69 -10.49
CA ARG A 189 -14.48 3.17 -9.25
C ARG A 189 -15.57 2.44 -8.48
N ASN A 190 -15.26 1.28 -7.97
CA ASN A 190 -16.28 0.38 -7.42
C ASN A 190 -15.96 0.05 -5.97
N TRP A 191 -16.97 0.05 -5.12
CA TRP A 191 -16.86 -0.42 -3.75
C TRP A 191 -17.86 -1.54 -3.52
N VAL A 192 -17.40 -2.67 -2.99
CA VAL A 192 -18.26 -3.76 -2.54
C VAL A 192 -18.12 -3.92 -1.03
N TRP A 193 -19.25 -3.89 -0.31
CA TRP A 193 -19.30 -3.96 1.15
C TRP A 193 -20.22 -5.08 1.60
N VAL A 194 -19.76 -5.92 2.54
CA VAL A 194 -20.59 -6.97 3.11
C VAL A 194 -20.22 -7.28 4.57
N GLY A 195 -21.21 -7.64 5.37
CA GLY A 195 -21.01 -8.14 6.73
C GLY A 195 -20.58 -9.61 6.75
N SER A 196 -19.68 -9.99 7.64
CA SER A 196 -19.15 -11.37 7.70
C SER A 196 -20.19 -12.41 8.11
N GLN A 197 -21.25 -11.99 8.79
CA GLN A 197 -22.40 -12.79 9.24
C GLN A 197 -23.65 -12.51 8.40
N ASP A 198 -23.52 -11.87 7.24
CA ASP A 198 -24.62 -11.78 6.28
C ASP A 198 -24.98 -13.19 5.76
N THR A 199 -26.27 -13.51 5.67
CA THR A 199 -26.75 -14.87 5.37
C THR A 199 -27.82 -14.85 4.27
N GLY A 200 -28.29 -16.02 3.86
CA GLY A 200 -29.31 -16.14 2.82
C GLY A 200 -28.79 -15.72 1.44
N ILE A 201 -29.57 -14.90 0.74
CA ILE A 201 -29.33 -14.52 -0.65
C ILE A 201 -28.40 -13.31 -0.84
N THR A 202 -27.88 -12.77 0.26
CA THR A 202 -26.93 -11.64 0.33
C THR A 202 -25.64 -12.01 1.05
N ARG A 203 -25.43 -13.32 1.28
CA ARG A 203 -24.23 -13.88 1.92
C ARG A 203 -22.92 -13.37 1.29
N PRO A 204 -21.81 -13.30 2.05
CA PRO A 204 -20.53 -12.78 1.60
C PRO A 204 -20.02 -13.31 0.26
N SER A 205 -20.25 -14.58 -0.06
CA SER A 205 -19.80 -15.17 -1.32
C SER A 205 -20.36 -14.44 -2.55
N TYR A 206 -21.58 -13.88 -2.48
CA TYR A 206 -22.16 -13.14 -3.59
C TYR A 206 -21.54 -11.76 -3.78
N SER A 207 -21.24 -11.07 -2.69
CA SER A 207 -20.47 -9.83 -2.74
C SER A 207 -19.04 -10.08 -3.27
N HIS A 208 -18.39 -11.17 -2.88
CA HIS A 208 -17.11 -11.58 -3.49
C HIS A 208 -17.24 -11.82 -5.00
N ASN A 209 -18.30 -12.48 -5.47
CA ASN A 209 -18.52 -12.69 -6.90
C ASN A 209 -18.69 -11.38 -7.67
N ILE A 210 -19.43 -10.41 -7.11
CA ILE A 210 -19.54 -9.06 -7.68
C ILE A 210 -18.15 -8.40 -7.76
N TYR A 211 -17.39 -8.45 -6.66
CA TYR A 211 -16.04 -7.90 -6.61
C TYR A 211 -15.12 -8.51 -7.67
N TYR A 212 -15.14 -9.83 -7.85
CA TYR A 212 -14.33 -10.49 -8.88
C TYR A 212 -14.77 -10.16 -10.31
N ALA A 213 -16.08 -9.94 -10.53
CA ALA A 213 -16.61 -9.57 -11.83
C ALA A 213 -16.30 -8.10 -12.25
N ILE A 214 -16.03 -7.21 -11.30
CA ILE A 214 -15.68 -5.82 -11.60
C ILE A 214 -14.35 -5.72 -12.36
N THR A 215 -14.36 -4.96 -13.46
CA THR A 215 -13.18 -4.74 -14.34
C THR A 215 -12.50 -3.40 -14.10
N GLY A 216 -13.21 -2.40 -13.57
CA GLY A 216 -12.63 -1.12 -13.17
C GLY A 216 -11.92 -1.16 -11.81
N PRO A 217 -11.36 -0.03 -11.36
CA PRO A 217 -10.80 0.11 -10.01
C PRO A 217 -11.82 -0.32 -8.96
N LYS A 218 -11.38 -1.12 -7.98
CA LYS A 218 -12.30 -1.74 -7.02
C LYS A 218 -11.73 -1.83 -5.62
N HIS A 219 -12.62 -1.73 -4.64
CA HIS A 219 -12.33 -1.93 -3.23
C HIS A 219 -13.34 -2.92 -2.62
N PHE A 220 -12.87 -3.76 -1.71
CA PHE A 220 -13.71 -4.72 -0.98
C PHE A 220 -13.61 -4.47 0.51
N THR A 221 -14.75 -4.31 1.18
CA THR A 221 -14.81 -4.24 2.63
C THR A 221 -15.60 -5.40 3.20
N TYR A 222 -14.93 -6.13 4.09
CA TYR A 222 -15.48 -7.27 4.81
C TYR A 222 -15.63 -6.90 6.29
N GLN A 223 -16.85 -6.55 6.71
CA GLN A 223 -17.12 -6.08 8.07
C GLN A 223 -17.28 -7.27 9.02
N VAL A 224 -16.27 -7.52 9.85
CA VAL A 224 -16.30 -8.58 10.86
C VAL A 224 -17.46 -8.36 11.84
N GLY A 225 -18.26 -9.40 12.04
CA GLY A 225 -19.46 -9.37 12.90
C GLY A 225 -20.69 -8.70 12.27
N GLY A 226 -20.54 -8.05 11.11
CA GLY A 226 -21.67 -7.41 10.41
C GLY A 226 -22.68 -8.44 9.90
N ARG A 227 -23.97 -8.15 10.06
CA ARG A 227 -25.10 -8.97 9.61
C ARG A 227 -25.85 -8.31 8.43
N HIS A 228 -26.91 -8.95 7.95
CA HIS A 228 -27.82 -8.35 6.97
C HIS A 228 -28.82 -7.38 7.62
N ASP A 229 -28.32 -6.26 8.14
CA ASP A 229 -29.15 -5.27 8.84
C ASP A 229 -28.62 -3.84 8.69
N GLY A 230 -29.43 -2.90 9.16
CA GLY A 230 -29.11 -1.48 9.15
C GLY A 230 -27.76 -1.16 9.80
N SER A 231 -27.31 -1.90 10.83
CA SER A 231 -26.02 -1.57 11.48
C SER A 231 -24.81 -1.77 10.56
N THR A 232 -24.82 -2.81 9.73
CA THR A 232 -23.80 -3.06 8.71
C THR A 232 -23.85 -2.00 7.62
N TRP A 233 -25.05 -1.66 7.16
CA TRP A 233 -25.26 -0.66 6.12
C TRP A 233 -24.85 0.73 6.61
N ASP A 234 -25.10 1.02 7.87
CA ASP A 234 -24.75 2.29 8.51
C ASP A 234 -23.26 2.44 8.71
N SER A 235 -22.57 1.34 8.99
CA SER A 235 -21.12 1.34 8.99
C SER A 235 -20.56 1.66 7.61
N CYS A 236 -21.19 1.19 6.53
CA CYS A 236 -20.76 1.51 5.17
C CYS A 236 -20.90 3.01 4.88
N LEU A 237 -22.03 3.64 5.17
CA LEU A 237 -22.25 5.06 4.88
C LEU A 237 -21.93 5.99 6.06
N SER A 238 -21.24 5.48 7.06
CA SER A 238 -20.75 6.25 8.19
C SER A 238 -19.83 7.38 7.73
N LEU A 239 -20.03 8.56 8.33
CA LEU A 239 -19.17 9.73 8.15
C LEU A 239 -17.99 9.75 9.11
N LYS A 240 -17.86 8.72 9.95
CA LYS A 240 -16.71 8.58 10.82
C LYS A 240 -15.45 8.52 9.95
N ASN A 241 -14.38 9.11 10.46
CA ASN A 241 -13.05 9.20 9.86
C ASN A 241 -12.93 10.23 8.71
N THR A 242 -11.70 10.64 8.46
CA THR A 242 -11.34 11.76 7.57
C THR A 242 -10.61 11.32 6.30
N ASP A 243 -10.51 10.01 6.04
CA ASP A 243 -9.79 9.45 4.88
C ASP A 243 -10.73 8.73 3.90
N THR A 244 -10.32 8.59 2.63
CA THR A 244 -11.14 7.98 1.57
C THR A 244 -11.14 6.44 1.61
N MET A 245 -10.43 5.80 2.53
CA MET A 245 -10.48 4.34 2.72
C MET A 245 -11.51 3.95 3.76
N THR A 246 -11.85 4.88 4.66
CA THR A 246 -12.76 4.62 5.77
C THR A 246 -13.99 5.51 5.76
N ASN A 247 -14.01 6.58 4.95
CA ASN A 247 -15.15 7.45 4.68
C ASN A 247 -15.55 7.39 3.20
N ARG A 248 -16.70 6.75 2.93
CA ARG A 248 -17.22 6.52 1.57
C ARG A 248 -17.64 7.81 0.87
N TRP A 249 -18.09 8.81 1.63
CA TRP A 249 -18.46 10.10 1.07
C TRP A 249 -17.24 10.83 0.50
N LEU A 250 -16.12 10.81 1.22
CA LEU A 250 -14.86 11.36 0.73
C LEU A 250 -14.30 10.57 -0.45
N TRP A 251 -14.43 9.24 -0.44
CA TRP A 251 -14.02 8.39 -1.54
C TRP A 251 -14.75 8.70 -2.85
N MET A 252 -16.07 8.85 -2.79
CA MET A 252 -16.89 9.18 -3.96
C MET A 252 -16.43 10.48 -4.63
N VAL A 253 -16.08 11.50 -3.84
CA VAL A 253 -15.70 12.84 -4.33
C VAL A 253 -14.21 13.00 -4.57
N ARG A 254 -13.40 11.97 -4.36
CA ARG A 254 -11.97 12.03 -4.67
C ARG A 254 -11.84 12.30 -6.17
N LYS A 255 -11.24 13.43 -6.54
CA LYS A 255 -10.94 13.74 -7.94
C LYS A 255 -10.04 12.63 -8.49
N PRO A 256 -10.29 12.09 -9.70
CA PRO A 256 -9.33 11.21 -10.34
C PRO A 256 -8.05 12.02 -10.52
N ASP A 257 -7.04 11.73 -9.71
CA ASP A 257 -5.75 12.39 -9.81
C ASP A 257 -5.24 12.15 -11.24
N THR A 258 -4.74 13.19 -11.91
CA THR A 258 -4.09 13.09 -13.23
C THR A 258 -2.77 12.30 -13.19
N LEU A 259 -2.43 11.73 -12.04
CA LEU A 259 -1.37 10.77 -11.85
C LEU A 259 -1.95 9.39 -12.15
N THR A 260 -1.46 8.77 -13.22
CA THR A 260 -1.61 7.33 -13.53
C THR A 260 -1.92 6.51 -12.28
N GLU A 261 -3.09 5.87 -12.25
CA GLU A 261 -3.49 5.02 -11.14
C GLU A 261 -2.35 4.07 -10.78
N PRO A 262 -2.02 3.91 -9.48
CA PRO A 262 -1.08 2.90 -9.06
C PRO A 262 -1.59 1.53 -9.55
N PRO A 263 -0.69 0.65 -10.03
CA PRO A 263 -1.07 -0.64 -10.61
C PRO A 263 -1.96 -1.42 -9.66
N ILE A 264 -3.02 -2.01 -10.21
CA ILE A 264 -4.00 -2.87 -9.54
C ILE A 264 -3.30 -3.74 -8.49
N GLU A 265 -3.57 -3.47 -7.21
CA GLU A 265 -3.01 -4.27 -6.12
C GLU A 265 -3.51 -5.71 -6.26
N LEU A 266 -2.57 -6.63 -6.50
CA LEU A 266 -2.78 -8.07 -6.37
C LEU A 266 -3.47 -8.38 -5.02
N PRO A 267 -4.29 -9.46 -4.93
CA PRO A 267 -4.96 -9.84 -3.69
C PRO A 267 -3.96 -9.86 -2.56
N CYS A 268 -4.29 -9.11 -1.50
CA CYS A 268 -3.35 -8.70 -0.46
C CYS A 268 -2.60 -9.93 0.05
N PRO A 269 -1.30 -10.01 -0.23
CA PRO A 269 -0.57 -11.23 0.04
C PRO A 269 -0.42 -11.38 1.55
N ILE A 270 -1.22 -12.31 2.08
CA ILE A 270 -1.27 -12.71 3.50
C ILE A 270 -0.20 -13.76 3.83
N SER A 271 0.53 -14.24 2.82
CA SER A 271 1.61 -15.20 2.99
C SER A 271 2.98 -14.52 3.06
N GLY A 272 3.84 -14.99 3.95
CA GLY A 272 5.21 -14.49 4.13
C GLY A 272 5.52 -14.18 5.59
N GLY A 273 6.81 -14.26 5.94
CA GLY A 273 7.30 -14.09 7.31
C GLY A 273 7.67 -15.42 7.99
N PRO A 274 8.07 -15.37 9.27
CA PRO A 274 8.41 -16.55 10.06
C PRO A 274 7.31 -17.62 10.07
N ALA A 275 7.68 -18.88 10.28
CA ALA A 275 6.71 -19.96 10.43
C ALA A 275 5.71 -19.63 11.56
N ASN A 276 4.42 -19.83 11.29
CA ASN A 276 3.29 -19.52 12.20
C ASN A 276 3.10 -18.02 12.50
N TYR A 277 3.70 -17.13 11.72
CA TYR A 277 3.48 -15.71 11.85
C TYR A 277 2.04 -15.31 11.50
N VAL A 278 1.44 -14.44 12.33
CA VAL A 278 0.13 -13.84 12.09
C VAL A 278 0.31 -12.33 11.90
N ALA A 279 -0.13 -11.80 10.76
CA ALA A 279 -0.02 -10.37 10.47
C ALA A 279 -0.71 -9.52 11.56
N GLY A 280 -0.11 -8.37 11.89
CA GLY A 280 -0.52 -7.50 12.99
C GLY A 280 0.03 -7.89 14.36
N THR A 281 0.79 -8.99 14.47
CA THR A 281 1.45 -9.37 15.73
C THR A 281 2.97 -9.19 15.63
N GLN A 282 3.63 -8.87 16.74
CA GLN A 282 5.09 -8.97 16.79
C GLN A 282 5.46 -10.37 17.28
N VAL A 283 6.39 -11.02 16.59
CA VAL A 283 6.93 -12.32 16.99
C VAL A 283 8.42 -12.24 17.22
N ASN A 284 8.90 -13.04 18.17
CA ASN A 284 10.30 -13.41 18.21
C ASN A 284 10.54 -14.56 17.23
N TRP A 285 11.48 -14.38 16.34
CA TRP A 285 11.86 -15.36 15.34
C TRP A 285 13.33 -15.73 15.53
N GLN A 286 13.65 -17.01 15.41
CA GLN A 286 15.03 -17.49 15.50
C GLN A 286 15.59 -17.86 14.13
N PHE A 287 16.77 -17.32 13.82
CA PHE A 287 17.52 -17.63 12.63
C PHE A 287 19.02 -17.74 12.94
N ASN A 288 19.67 -18.82 12.48
CA ASN A 288 21.07 -19.10 12.80
C ASN A 288 21.37 -19.02 14.31
N ASN A 289 20.51 -19.60 15.16
CA ASN A 289 20.60 -19.57 16.62
C ASN A 289 20.61 -18.16 17.23
N ARG A 290 20.12 -17.17 16.51
CA ARG A 290 20.01 -15.78 16.93
C ARG A 290 18.54 -15.38 16.97
N SER A 291 18.16 -14.56 17.95
CA SER A 291 16.81 -14.02 18.08
C SER A 291 16.66 -12.76 17.24
N HIS A 292 15.50 -12.56 16.66
CA HIS A 292 15.14 -11.42 15.81
C HIS A 292 13.70 -11.03 16.11
N GLY A 293 13.39 -9.75 16.02
CA GLY A 293 12.01 -9.28 15.99
C GLY A 293 11.47 -9.25 14.58
N TYR A 294 10.23 -9.68 14.43
CA TYR A 294 9.50 -9.56 13.18
C TYR A 294 8.08 -9.06 13.44
N PHE A 295 7.68 -8.06 12.68
CA PHE A 295 6.34 -7.52 12.64
C PHE A 295 6.00 -7.14 11.20
N ARG A 296 4.75 -7.36 10.81
CA ARG A 296 4.17 -6.97 9.53
C ARG A 296 2.71 -6.63 9.77
N ALA A 297 2.28 -5.43 9.39
CA ALA A 297 0.89 -5.00 9.51
C ALA A 297 -0.07 -5.96 8.78
N ALA A 298 -1.29 -6.08 9.29
CA ALA A 298 -2.37 -6.74 8.56
C ALA A 298 -2.93 -5.81 7.46
N GLY A 299 -3.50 -6.40 6.41
CA GLY A 299 -4.20 -5.65 5.36
C GLY A 299 -3.36 -5.33 4.13
N CYS A 300 -3.82 -4.34 3.38
CA CYS A 300 -3.38 -4.00 2.02
C CYS A 300 -2.82 -2.58 1.95
N GLY A 301 -1.92 -2.34 1.01
CA GLY A 301 -1.33 -1.03 0.75
C GLY A 301 0.10 -1.09 0.22
N GLU A 302 0.70 0.08 0.02
CA GLU A 302 2.11 0.24 -0.34
C GLU A 302 2.97 -0.31 0.79
N ARG A 303 3.63 -1.45 0.56
CA ARG A 303 4.42 -2.11 1.59
C ARG A 303 5.82 -1.49 1.70
N HIS A 304 6.21 -1.12 2.93
CA HIS A 304 7.52 -0.59 3.28
C HIS A 304 8.21 -1.47 4.31
N VAL A 305 9.50 -1.73 4.11
CA VAL A 305 10.33 -2.58 4.97
C VAL A 305 11.31 -1.71 5.76
N LEU A 306 11.30 -1.84 7.08
CA LEU A 306 12.26 -1.24 8.00
C LEU A 306 13.14 -2.33 8.63
N ILE A 307 14.45 -2.27 8.37
CA ILE A 307 15.45 -3.07 9.09
C ILE A 307 16.01 -2.23 10.24
N ALA A 308 15.81 -2.64 11.50
CA ALA A 308 16.21 -1.88 12.68
C ALA A 308 17.28 -2.62 13.50
N PHE A 309 18.44 -2.00 13.69
CA PHE A 309 19.49 -2.46 14.60
C PHE A 309 19.27 -1.85 15.99
N THR A 310 19.08 -2.68 17.01
CA THR A 310 18.92 -2.19 18.38
C THR A 310 20.26 -1.83 19.01
N HIS A 311 20.21 -1.21 20.19
CA HIS A 311 21.39 -0.92 21.01
C HIS A 311 22.00 -2.17 21.66
N ASP A 312 23.15 -2.01 22.32
CA ASP A 312 24.01 -3.11 22.79
C ASP A 312 23.48 -3.94 23.95
N THR A 313 22.55 -3.43 24.74
CA THR A 313 21.96 -4.23 25.82
C THR A 313 20.73 -5.03 25.36
N SER A 314 20.32 -4.89 24.11
CA SER A 314 19.30 -5.73 23.49
C SER A 314 19.96 -6.92 22.81
N VAL A 315 20.12 -8.03 23.53
CA VAL A 315 20.85 -9.21 23.09
C VAL A 315 19.96 -10.41 22.75
N ASP A 316 18.71 -10.40 23.20
CA ASP A 316 17.79 -11.52 23.04
C ASP A 316 16.32 -11.07 22.94
N SER A 317 15.42 -12.05 22.87
CA SER A 317 13.98 -11.85 22.72
C SER A 317 13.27 -11.14 23.86
N THR A 318 13.87 -11.14 25.04
CA THR A 318 13.29 -10.61 26.28
C THR A 318 13.44 -9.10 26.34
N ASN A 319 14.53 -8.56 25.78
CA ASN A 319 14.88 -7.14 25.90
C ASN A 319 14.84 -6.36 24.58
N TYR A 320 14.92 -7.01 23.41
CA TYR A 320 14.80 -6.26 22.15
C TYR A 320 13.38 -5.71 21.96
N GLN A 321 12.33 -6.36 22.48
CA GLN A 321 10.95 -5.88 22.36
C GLN A 321 10.78 -4.49 22.97
N LEU A 322 11.50 -4.19 24.05
CA LEU A 322 11.50 -2.87 24.70
C LEU A 322 12.14 -1.78 23.84
N ASN A 323 12.97 -2.13 22.87
CA ASN A 323 13.74 -1.18 22.05
C ASN A 323 13.45 -1.33 20.56
N SER A 324 12.52 -2.21 20.19
CA SER A 324 12.10 -2.43 18.82
C SER A 324 11.16 -1.31 18.39
N PRO A 325 11.36 -0.71 17.20
CA PRO A 325 10.37 0.18 16.62
C PRO A 325 8.99 -0.50 16.43
N ALA A 326 8.98 -1.83 16.26
CA ALA A 326 7.75 -2.59 16.04
C ALA A 326 6.79 -2.55 17.23
N LYS A 327 7.29 -2.36 18.46
CA LYS A 327 6.44 -2.32 19.66
C LYS A 327 5.40 -1.19 19.60
N ILE A 328 5.72 -0.10 18.92
CA ILE A 328 4.84 1.07 18.75
C ILE A 328 3.72 0.77 17.75
N LEU A 329 3.93 -0.22 16.87
CA LEU A 329 2.95 -0.66 15.87
C LEU A 329 2.04 -1.81 16.36
N GLN A 330 2.36 -2.40 17.52
CA GLN A 330 1.62 -3.53 18.10
C GLN A 330 0.51 -3.10 19.09
N ASP A 331 0.43 -1.82 19.43
CA ASP A 331 -0.56 -1.33 20.38
C ASP A 331 -1.97 -1.34 19.75
N ALA A 332 -2.80 -2.30 20.17
CA ALA A 332 -4.17 -2.55 19.68
C ALA A 332 -5.21 -1.47 20.04
N GLY A 333 -4.76 -0.27 20.40
CA GLY A 333 -5.58 0.91 20.73
C GLY A 333 -5.84 1.86 19.55
N ILE A 334 -5.83 3.17 19.81
CA ILE A 334 -6.05 4.26 18.84
C ILE A 334 -4.86 4.40 17.84
N ASN A 335 -3.85 3.56 17.99
CA ASN A 335 -2.57 3.64 17.29
C ASN A 335 -2.56 2.73 16.05
N TRP A 336 -1.84 3.17 15.02
CA TRP A 336 -1.66 2.48 13.75
C TRP A 336 -1.29 1.00 13.96
N ASP A 337 -2.14 0.09 13.48
CA ASP A 337 -1.97 -1.36 13.47
C ASP A 337 -0.90 -1.81 12.45
N GLY A 338 0.21 -1.07 12.41
CA GLY A 338 1.24 -1.12 11.39
C GLY A 338 0.87 -0.47 10.06
N ARG A 339 -0.29 0.18 9.95
CA ARG A 339 -0.75 0.83 8.71
C ARG A 339 -0.71 2.33 8.80
N SER A 340 -0.43 2.96 7.69
CA SER A 340 -0.03 4.36 7.60
C SER A 340 -0.80 5.05 6.49
N VAL A 341 -1.21 6.32 6.62
CA VAL A 341 -1.96 7.01 5.55
C VAL A 341 -1.21 8.26 5.12
N ARG A 342 -0.59 8.20 3.93
CA ARG A 342 0.16 9.34 3.35
C ARG A 342 -0.77 10.40 2.79
N ALA A 343 -1.86 9.95 2.19
CA ALA A 343 -2.98 10.74 1.70
C ALA A 343 -4.23 9.84 1.70
N PRO A 344 -5.43 10.42 1.61
CA PRO A 344 -6.65 9.62 1.46
C PRO A 344 -6.52 8.60 0.32
N GLY A 345 -6.65 7.30 0.62
CA GLY A 345 -6.58 6.23 -0.38
C GLY A 345 -5.17 5.65 -0.58
N ASP A 346 -4.20 6.18 0.15
CA ASP A 346 -2.79 5.84 0.03
C ASP A 346 -2.33 5.25 1.36
N THR A 347 -2.65 3.96 1.52
CA THR A 347 -2.32 3.19 2.72
C THR A 347 -0.94 2.59 2.54
N ILE A 348 -0.08 2.79 3.52
CA ILE A 348 1.23 2.20 3.66
C ILE A 348 1.14 1.07 4.69
N VAL A 349 1.73 -0.07 4.38
CA VAL A 349 1.80 -1.24 5.26
C VAL A 349 3.25 -1.42 5.70
N TRP A 350 3.51 -1.34 7.01
CA TRP A 350 4.85 -1.48 7.56
C TRP A 350 5.20 -2.94 7.85
N GLU A 351 6.41 -3.31 7.46
CA GLU A 351 7.08 -4.53 7.87
C GLU A 351 8.40 -4.18 8.54
N VAL A 352 8.53 -4.56 9.80
CA VAL A 352 9.66 -4.20 10.66
C VAL A 352 10.40 -5.45 11.08
N VAL A 353 11.69 -5.44 10.81
CA VAL A 353 12.64 -6.48 11.18
C VAL A 353 13.60 -5.89 12.18
N THR A 354 13.62 -6.43 13.39
CA THR A 354 14.51 -5.96 14.45
C THR A 354 15.66 -6.94 14.65
N ILE A 355 16.89 -6.46 14.53
CA ILE A 355 18.12 -7.24 14.66
C ILE A 355 18.83 -6.83 15.96
N PRO A 356 18.82 -7.70 16.99
CA PRO A 356 19.49 -7.42 18.25
C PRO A 356 21.02 -7.51 18.17
N TYR A 357 21.69 -7.03 19.21
CA TYR A 357 23.12 -7.20 19.40
C TYR A 357 23.45 -8.65 19.80
N ASN A 358 23.67 -9.51 18.81
CA ASN A 358 23.84 -10.95 19.02
C ASN A 358 25.10 -11.53 18.35
N SER A 359 25.96 -10.67 17.77
CA SER A 359 27.07 -11.12 16.90
C SER A 359 28.41 -10.44 17.18
N GLY A 360 28.59 -9.74 18.30
CA GLY A 360 29.90 -9.16 18.66
C GLY A 360 30.49 -8.20 17.63
N PHE A 361 29.64 -7.49 16.86
CA PHE A 361 30.04 -6.64 15.72
C PHE A 361 30.58 -7.42 14.48
N TYR A 362 30.24 -8.70 14.33
CA TYR A 362 30.52 -9.50 13.14
C TYR A 362 29.52 -9.21 12.01
N LEU A 363 29.91 -8.38 11.05
CA LEU A 363 29.01 -7.88 9.98
C LEU A 363 28.55 -8.95 8.99
N PRO A 364 29.35 -9.97 8.62
CA PRO A 364 28.84 -11.07 7.80
C PRO A 364 27.63 -11.77 8.44
N GLY A 365 27.57 -11.85 9.77
CA GLY A 365 26.41 -12.36 10.50
C GLY A 365 25.15 -11.55 10.22
N TYR A 366 25.23 -10.23 10.37
CA TYR A 366 24.12 -9.30 10.09
C TYR A 366 23.74 -9.26 8.61
N ALA A 367 24.71 -9.34 7.72
CA ALA A 367 24.48 -9.42 6.28
C ALA A 367 23.71 -10.69 5.89
N ASN A 368 24.03 -11.81 6.51
CA ASN A 368 23.31 -13.07 6.32
C ASN A 368 21.87 -12.99 6.87
N ASP A 369 21.64 -12.31 7.98
CA ASP A 369 20.29 -12.07 8.52
C ASP A 369 19.42 -11.32 7.53
N ILE A 370 19.89 -10.15 7.07
CA ILE A 370 19.13 -9.30 6.13
C ILE A 370 18.89 -10.06 4.83
N THR A 371 19.90 -10.78 4.33
CA THR A 371 19.79 -11.59 3.10
C THR A 371 18.73 -12.67 3.24
N TYR A 372 18.76 -13.42 4.33
CA TYR A 372 17.76 -14.46 4.57
C TYR A 372 16.36 -13.85 4.66
N ILE A 373 16.19 -12.78 5.43
CA ILE A 373 14.87 -12.17 5.66
C ILE A 373 14.29 -11.69 4.35
N LEU A 374 15.04 -10.92 3.56
CA LEU A 374 14.57 -10.41 2.26
C LEU A 374 14.28 -11.51 1.22
N GLN A 375 14.83 -12.72 1.40
CA GLN A 375 14.54 -13.89 0.56
C GLN A 375 13.33 -14.72 1.01
N HIS A 376 12.91 -14.58 2.27
CA HIS A 376 11.86 -15.42 2.88
C HIS A 376 10.61 -14.64 3.30
N ILE A 377 10.69 -13.31 3.31
CA ILE A 377 9.48 -12.48 3.27
C ILE A 377 8.95 -12.47 1.85
N GLU A 378 7.68 -12.09 1.73
CA GLU A 378 7.04 -11.99 0.42
C GLU A 378 7.82 -11.01 -0.50
N PRO A 379 8.00 -11.34 -1.79
CA PRO A 379 8.82 -10.53 -2.69
C PRO A 379 8.35 -9.09 -2.78
N LEU A 380 9.30 -8.16 -2.61
CA LEU A 380 9.14 -6.75 -2.96
C LEU A 380 10.09 -6.43 -4.11
N ASP A 381 9.69 -5.48 -4.96
CA ASP A 381 10.58 -4.96 -5.99
C ASP A 381 11.79 -4.27 -5.34
N THR A 382 12.93 -4.95 -5.37
CA THR A 382 14.20 -4.43 -4.83
C THR A 382 14.81 -3.32 -5.69
N ALA A 383 14.30 -3.07 -6.90
CA ALA A 383 14.66 -1.89 -7.69
C ALA A 383 13.95 -0.63 -7.17
N ASN A 384 12.81 -0.77 -6.50
CA ASN A 384 12.12 0.32 -5.83
C ASN A 384 12.70 0.58 -4.43
N HIS A 385 13.80 1.33 -4.40
CA HIS A 385 14.51 1.66 -3.16
C HIS A 385 13.67 2.47 -2.16
N ASP A 386 12.61 3.14 -2.60
CA ASP A 386 11.78 4.00 -1.75
C ASP A 386 10.96 3.20 -0.73
N ARG A 387 10.90 1.87 -0.91
CA ARG A 387 10.24 0.91 0.00
C ARG A 387 11.14 0.33 1.08
N TYR A 388 12.43 0.66 1.08
CA TYR A 388 13.40 0.07 2.01
C TYR A 388 14.05 1.14 2.88
N HIS A 389 13.93 0.92 4.18
CA HIS A 389 14.39 1.79 5.23
C HIS A 389 15.27 1.01 6.19
N ILE A 390 16.25 1.70 6.77
CA ILE A 390 17.15 1.09 7.75
C ILE A 390 17.32 2.04 8.92
N ALA A 391 17.32 1.50 10.13
CA ALA A 391 17.47 2.28 11.34
C ALA A 391 18.50 1.65 12.28
N GLY A 392 19.14 2.49 13.09
CA GLY A 392 20.05 2.06 14.14
C GLY A 392 19.93 2.92 15.40
N ILE A 393 19.88 2.26 16.56
CA ILE A 393 19.76 2.89 17.87
C ILE A 393 21.04 2.65 18.68
N GLY A 394 21.62 3.69 19.26
CA GLY A 394 22.85 3.57 20.04
C GLY A 394 24.01 3.08 19.15
N HIS A 395 24.72 2.07 19.63
CA HIS A 395 25.73 1.33 18.87
C HIS A 395 25.15 0.55 17.67
N GLY A 396 23.82 0.34 17.63
CA GLY A 396 23.11 -0.19 16.46
C GLY A 396 23.24 0.72 15.24
N ALA A 397 23.36 2.04 15.44
CA ALA A 397 23.70 3.00 14.39
C ALA A 397 25.01 2.65 13.68
N SER A 398 26.04 2.31 14.46
CA SER A 398 27.36 1.98 13.92
C SER A 398 27.34 0.67 13.16
N ARG A 399 26.59 -0.34 13.63
CA ARG A 399 26.37 -1.59 12.88
C ARG A 399 25.62 -1.36 11.57
N MET A 400 24.53 -0.58 11.61
CA MET A 400 23.77 -0.18 10.43
C MET A 400 24.69 0.44 9.37
N TRP A 401 25.43 1.47 9.74
CA TRP A 401 26.30 2.16 8.80
C TRP A 401 27.45 1.29 8.32
N ALA A 402 28.05 0.49 9.21
CA ALA A 402 29.09 -0.48 8.87
C ALA A 402 28.62 -1.50 7.82
N TYR A 403 27.35 -1.92 7.88
CA TYR A 403 26.70 -2.75 6.86
C TYR A 403 26.48 -1.98 5.54
N LEU A 404 25.99 -0.75 5.58
CA LEU A 404 25.73 0.04 4.37
C LEU A 404 27.03 0.32 3.59
N ILE A 405 28.11 0.66 4.29
CA ILE A 405 29.42 0.98 3.68
C ILE A 405 30.29 -0.27 3.41
N ASN A 406 29.77 -1.48 3.61
CA ASN A 406 30.46 -2.75 3.36
C ASN A 406 31.78 -2.95 4.13
N THR A 407 31.85 -2.51 5.39
CA THR A 407 33.01 -2.84 6.23
C THR A 407 33.08 -4.35 6.48
N GLN A 408 34.28 -4.88 6.75
CA GLN A 408 34.55 -6.32 6.83
C GLN A 408 34.19 -7.12 5.55
N ASN A 409 33.98 -6.47 4.40
CA ASN A 409 33.75 -7.12 3.11
C ASN A 409 32.62 -8.16 3.11
N HIS A 410 31.52 -7.90 3.83
CA HIS A 410 30.41 -8.86 3.90
C HIS A 410 29.66 -9.04 2.56
N ASN A 411 29.82 -8.11 1.61
CA ASN A 411 29.36 -8.19 0.23
C ASN A 411 27.86 -8.47 0.05
N SER A 412 27.02 -8.01 0.98
CA SER A 412 25.57 -8.18 0.86
C SER A 412 25.06 -7.48 -0.42
N PRO A 413 24.23 -8.14 -1.25
CA PRO A 413 23.65 -7.53 -2.44
C PRO A 413 22.60 -6.47 -2.09
N TYR A 414 22.02 -6.54 -0.89
CA TYR A 414 20.93 -5.66 -0.45
C TYR A 414 21.41 -4.34 0.16
N ARG A 415 22.71 -4.15 0.39
CA ARG A 415 23.21 -2.95 1.09
C ARG A 415 22.89 -1.64 0.38
N HIS A 416 22.54 -1.66 -0.91
CA HIS A 416 22.30 -0.46 -1.73
C HIS A 416 20.83 -0.11 -1.91
N ILE A 417 19.89 -0.95 -1.45
CA ILE A 417 18.45 -0.76 -1.69
C ILE A 417 17.81 0.25 -0.74
N PHE A 418 18.48 0.60 0.36
CA PHE A 418 17.93 1.49 1.39
C PHE A 418 17.99 2.94 0.92
N SER A 419 16.81 3.56 0.76
CA SER A 419 16.68 4.97 0.39
C SER A 419 16.74 5.91 1.58
N THR A 420 16.38 5.42 2.78
CA THR A 420 16.37 6.24 4.00
C THR A 420 17.12 5.57 5.15
N THR A 421 17.82 6.38 5.94
CA THR A 421 18.43 5.92 7.21
C THR A 421 17.89 6.71 8.40
N LEU A 422 17.54 6.03 9.49
CA LEU A 422 17.28 6.68 10.79
C LEU A 422 18.38 6.32 11.78
N THR A 423 19.01 7.33 12.36
CA THR A 423 20.11 7.12 13.31
C THR A 423 19.75 7.77 14.63
N VAL A 424 19.65 6.99 15.70
CA VAL A 424 19.15 7.45 17.01
C VAL A 424 20.22 7.29 18.09
N SER A 425 20.62 8.38 18.75
CA SER A 425 21.65 8.41 19.81
C SER A 425 22.95 7.72 19.37
N THR A 426 23.59 8.25 18.33
CA THR A 426 24.69 7.56 17.62
C THR A 426 25.98 7.55 18.44
N THR A 427 26.86 6.56 18.20
CA THR A 427 28.24 6.64 18.69
C THR A 427 29.11 7.46 17.76
N TRP A 428 30.32 7.74 18.23
CA TRP A 428 31.45 8.12 17.40
C TRP A 428 31.70 7.09 16.29
N SER A 429 32.17 7.58 15.14
CA SER A 429 32.50 6.74 13.97
C SER A 429 33.87 7.12 13.44
N SER A 430 34.73 6.14 13.15
CA SER A 430 35.96 6.36 12.39
C SER A 430 35.71 6.38 10.87
N ASN A 431 34.46 6.14 10.43
CA ASN A 431 34.11 5.89 9.04
C ASN A 431 33.33 7.05 8.39
N TYR A 432 33.51 8.29 8.86
CA TYR A 432 32.77 9.44 8.32
C TYR A 432 32.95 9.61 6.81
N ALA A 433 34.16 9.49 6.27
CA ALA A 433 34.38 9.63 4.82
C ALA A 433 33.60 8.58 3.99
N PRO A 434 33.66 7.26 4.29
CA PRO A 434 32.78 6.27 3.66
C PRO A 434 31.28 6.56 3.81
N VAL A 435 30.86 7.06 4.99
CA VAL A 435 29.46 7.46 5.24
C VAL A 435 29.07 8.62 4.33
N THR A 436 29.90 9.65 4.20
CA THR A 436 29.69 10.78 3.30
C THR A 436 29.52 10.32 1.86
N ALA A 437 30.38 9.40 1.39
CA ALA A 437 30.29 8.87 0.04
C ALA A 437 29.02 8.04 -0.20
N TYR A 438 28.66 7.17 0.75
CA TYR A 438 27.47 6.32 0.64
C TYR A 438 26.16 7.13 0.74
N SER A 439 26.11 8.15 1.60
CA SER A 439 24.89 8.93 1.89
C SER A 439 24.40 9.82 0.73
N ALA A 440 25.20 10.01 -0.32
CA ALA A 440 24.80 10.82 -1.45
C ALA A 440 23.51 10.28 -2.10
N GLY A 441 22.58 11.20 -2.41
CA GLY A 441 21.30 10.87 -3.06
C GLY A 441 20.30 10.09 -2.20
N ARG A 442 20.52 10.02 -0.88
CA ARG A 442 19.62 9.35 0.08
C ARG A 442 19.05 10.34 1.08
N ARG A 443 18.09 9.87 1.87
CA ARG A 443 17.46 10.66 2.93
C ARG A 443 17.88 10.15 4.30
N HIS A 444 18.11 11.06 5.23
CA HIS A 444 18.65 10.74 6.54
C HIS A 444 17.92 11.51 7.63
N TRP A 445 17.60 10.83 8.72
CA TRP A 445 17.15 11.48 9.93
C TRP A 445 18.03 11.06 11.09
N VAL A 446 18.72 12.04 11.68
CA VAL A 446 19.51 11.85 12.90
C VAL A 446 18.72 12.40 14.09
N TRP A 447 18.60 11.60 15.14
CA TRP A 447 17.86 11.95 16.35
C TRP A 447 18.71 11.69 17.58
N HIS A 448 18.72 12.60 18.55
CA HIS A 448 19.32 12.35 19.85
C HIS A 448 18.63 13.15 20.96
N GLY A 449 18.85 12.71 22.21
CA GLY A 449 18.46 13.48 23.38
C GLY A 449 19.37 14.69 23.56
N ALA A 450 18.82 15.83 23.99
CA ALA A 450 19.62 17.02 24.33
C ALA A 450 20.42 16.82 25.63
N SER A 451 19.92 15.98 26.53
CA SER A 451 20.48 15.67 27.85
C SER A 451 21.09 14.27 27.88
N ASP A 452 21.52 13.74 26.73
CA ASP A 452 22.25 12.48 26.68
C ASP A 452 23.64 12.66 27.33
N THR A 453 23.82 12.08 28.51
CA THR A 453 25.09 12.12 29.25
C THR A 453 25.93 10.86 29.04
N ASN A 454 25.52 9.94 28.15
CA ASN A 454 26.28 8.72 27.89
C ASN A 454 27.57 9.09 27.14
N PRO A 455 28.75 8.76 27.67
CA PRO A 455 30.03 9.14 27.05
C PRO A 455 30.27 8.48 25.69
N THR A 456 29.61 7.36 25.37
CA THR A 456 29.77 6.68 24.08
C THR A 456 28.79 7.15 23.00
N THR A 457 27.66 7.74 23.38
CA THR A 457 26.62 8.28 22.47
C THR A 457 26.22 9.73 22.74
N PRO A 458 27.16 10.63 23.05
CA PRO A 458 26.79 11.97 23.45
C PRO A 458 26.14 12.75 22.27
N PRO A 459 25.39 13.84 22.52
CA PRO A 459 24.67 14.60 21.50
C PRO A 459 25.54 15.02 20.30
N TRP A 460 26.79 15.39 20.58
CA TRP A 460 27.75 15.81 19.57
C TRP A 460 28.20 14.66 18.65
N ALA A 461 28.20 13.40 19.10
CA ALA A 461 28.49 12.26 18.22
C ALA A 461 27.42 12.11 17.13
N SER A 462 26.15 12.36 17.48
CA SER A 462 25.03 12.39 16.53
C SER A 462 25.11 13.61 15.61
N THR A 463 25.48 14.76 16.15
CA THR A 463 25.70 15.99 15.36
C THR A 463 26.82 15.80 14.32
N ASP A 464 27.93 15.17 14.70
CA ASP A 464 29.03 14.87 13.78
C ASP A 464 28.63 13.87 12.70
N TYR A 465 27.82 12.86 13.06
CA TYR A 465 27.21 11.97 12.09
C TYR A 465 26.35 12.75 11.08
N TYR A 466 25.48 13.63 11.57
CA TYR A 466 24.66 14.50 10.72
C TYR A 466 25.52 15.34 9.78
N ASN A 467 26.60 15.94 10.28
CA ASN A 467 27.51 16.76 9.49
C ASN A 467 28.19 15.96 8.37
N ALA A 468 28.57 14.70 8.64
CA ALA A 468 29.20 13.83 7.65
C ALA A 468 28.27 13.40 6.50
N LEU A 469 26.95 13.44 6.66
CA LEU A 469 26.01 13.00 5.62
C LEU A 469 25.92 14.00 4.45
N SER A 470 25.85 13.50 3.22
CA SER A 470 25.80 14.32 1.99
C SER A 470 24.43 14.35 1.28
N GLY A 471 23.47 13.50 1.71
CA GLY A 471 22.10 13.46 1.20
C GLY A 471 21.15 14.49 1.83
N ASP A 472 19.85 14.35 1.57
CA ASP A 472 18.80 15.09 2.30
C ASP A 472 18.83 14.64 3.76
N LYS A 473 18.98 15.57 4.69
CA LYS A 473 19.24 15.23 6.08
C LYS A 473 18.50 16.13 7.05
N ARG A 474 17.90 15.50 8.07
CA ARG A 474 17.26 16.16 9.20
C ARG A 474 17.96 15.82 10.50
N LEU A 475 18.07 16.79 11.38
CA LEU A 475 18.54 16.62 12.74
C LEU A 475 17.40 16.95 13.70
N THR A 476 17.14 16.06 14.66
CA THR A 476 16.20 16.31 15.75
C THR A 476 16.91 16.13 17.07
N MET A 477 16.95 17.21 17.84
CA MET A 477 17.42 17.21 19.21
C MET A 477 16.20 17.27 20.13
N GLN A 478 15.94 16.19 20.86
CA GLN A 478 14.82 16.12 21.78
C GLN A 478 15.16 16.80 23.09
N THR A 479 14.46 17.91 23.37
CA THR A 479 14.60 18.65 24.63
C THR A 479 14.32 17.72 25.82
N GLY A 480 15.25 17.68 26.78
CA GLY A 480 15.18 16.82 27.97
C GLY A 480 15.36 15.31 27.68
N GLY A 481 15.50 14.90 26.42
CA GLY A 481 15.76 13.51 26.06
C GLY A 481 17.14 13.06 26.54
N THR A 482 17.24 11.82 27.02
CA THR A 482 18.48 11.17 27.48
C THR A 482 18.83 9.97 26.59
N PHE A 483 19.90 9.22 26.89
CA PHE A 483 20.13 7.91 26.30
C PHE A 483 19.15 6.88 26.87
N GLY A 484 17.98 6.70 26.24
CA GLY A 484 17.02 5.72 26.72
C GLY A 484 15.76 5.59 25.89
N ALA A 485 14.91 4.65 26.31
CA ALA A 485 13.70 4.26 25.60
C ALA A 485 12.76 5.45 25.32
N SER A 486 12.63 6.43 26.23
CA SER A 486 11.79 7.61 25.98
C SER A 486 12.24 8.43 24.76
N THR A 487 13.55 8.55 24.54
CA THR A 487 14.10 9.24 23.36
C THR A 487 13.91 8.41 22.10
N TRP A 488 14.13 7.10 22.20
CA TRP A 488 13.99 6.18 21.07
C TRP A 488 12.52 6.06 20.63
N ASP A 489 11.61 5.95 21.58
CA ASP A 489 10.17 5.90 21.36
C ASP A 489 9.63 7.21 20.81
N SER A 490 10.18 8.35 21.24
CA SER A 490 9.83 9.63 20.63
C SER A 490 10.26 9.71 19.17
N CYS A 491 11.39 9.09 18.79
CA CYS A 491 11.85 9.06 17.40
C CYS A 491 10.90 8.25 16.51
N PHE A 492 10.48 7.08 16.99
CA PHE A 492 9.56 6.18 16.28
C PHE A 492 8.08 6.43 16.62
N SER A 493 7.79 7.52 17.33
CA SER A 493 6.42 7.90 17.66
C SER A 493 5.61 8.06 16.38
N ILE A 494 4.38 7.54 16.41
CA ILE A 494 3.42 7.73 15.33
C ILE A 494 2.65 9.05 15.46
N ALA A 495 2.97 9.86 16.47
CA ALA A 495 2.39 11.20 16.61
C ALA A 495 2.80 12.09 15.43
N GLY A 496 1.89 12.98 15.04
CA GLY A 496 2.07 13.87 13.89
C GLY A 496 1.24 13.42 12.68
N THR A 497 0.81 14.41 11.89
CA THR A 497 -0.14 14.22 10.78
C THR A 497 0.52 14.27 9.40
N ASP A 498 1.82 14.58 9.32
CA ASP A 498 2.52 14.75 8.05
C ASP A 498 4.00 14.35 8.12
N SER A 499 4.68 14.38 6.97
CA SER A 499 6.10 14.03 6.84
C SER A 499 7.07 15.00 7.53
N SER A 500 6.62 16.13 8.07
CA SER A 500 7.49 17.07 8.80
C SER A 500 7.74 16.62 10.25
N ASN A 501 6.75 15.95 10.86
CA ASN A 501 6.79 15.54 12.27
C ASN A 501 6.51 14.04 12.50
N ASN A 502 6.00 13.30 11.52
CA ASN A 502 5.84 11.84 11.59
C ASN A 502 6.92 11.14 10.76
N ARG A 503 7.72 10.29 11.42
CA ARG A 503 8.91 9.67 10.81
C ARG A 503 8.54 8.53 9.86
N TRP A 504 7.44 7.85 10.14
CA TRP A 504 6.90 6.81 9.26
C TRP A 504 6.40 7.44 7.95
N LEU A 505 5.61 8.51 8.04
CA LEU A 505 5.18 9.25 6.85
C LEU A 505 6.37 9.82 6.09
N TRP A 506 7.36 10.39 6.79
CA TRP A 506 8.58 10.87 6.14
C TRP A 506 9.34 9.78 5.39
N MET A 507 9.50 8.58 5.99
CA MET A 507 10.12 7.45 5.30
C MET A 507 9.36 7.09 4.02
N ALA A 508 8.04 7.06 4.08
CA ALA A 508 7.20 6.62 2.95
C ALA A 508 6.85 7.71 1.94
N THR A 509 7.02 9.00 2.25
CA THR A 509 6.79 10.10 1.30
C THR A 509 8.02 10.29 0.41
N PRO A 510 7.97 10.07 -0.91
CA PRO A 510 9.08 10.36 -1.80
C PRO A 510 9.52 11.83 -1.69
N PRO A 511 10.80 12.16 -1.87
CA PRO A 511 11.24 13.55 -1.86
C PRO A 511 10.51 14.38 -2.93
N ALA A 512 10.17 15.63 -2.58
CA ALA A 512 9.34 16.53 -3.40
C ALA A 512 9.97 16.91 -4.75
N SER A 513 11.30 16.90 -4.84
CA SER A 513 11.98 16.79 -6.12
C SER A 513 12.35 15.33 -6.32
N PRO A 514 12.09 14.73 -7.50
CA PRO A 514 12.87 13.58 -7.90
C PRO A 514 14.30 14.12 -7.86
N PHE A 515 15.06 13.76 -6.82
CA PHE A 515 16.49 13.93 -6.88
C PHE A 515 16.84 13.34 -8.24
N LEU A 516 17.37 14.17 -9.14
CA LEU A 516 18.13 13.67 -10.25
C LEU A 516 19.13 12.78 -9.55
N ARG A 517 18.83 11.47 -9.54
CA ARG A 517 19.78 10.44 -9.20
C ARG A 517 20.77 10.59 -10.33
N THR A 518 21.66 11.58 -10.22
CA THR A 518 22.98 11.52 -10.81
C THR A 518 23.43 10.19 -10.25
N ALA A 519 23.32 9.15 -11.09
CA ALA A 519 23.65 7.79 -10.71
C ALA A 519 24.98 7.96 -9.98
N ALA A 520 24.96 7.75 -8.64
CA ALA A 520 26.07 8.14 -7.80
C ALA A 520 27.30 7.61 -8.54
N PRO A 521 28.25 8.49 -8.94
CA PRO A 521 29.25 8.16 -9.95
C PRO A 521 29.77 6.81 -9.55
N ILE A 522 29.44 5.80 -10.36
CA ILE A 522 29.61 4.42 -9.96
C ILE A 522 31.09 4.37 -9.56
N PRO A 523 31.43 4.17 -8.27
CA PRO A 523 32.82 4.22 -7.83
C PRO A 523 33.55 3.33 -8.80
N PRO A 524 34.57 3.85 -9.52
CA PRO A 524 35.05 3.36 -10.79
C PRO A 524 34.99 1.86 -10.72
N VAL A 525 34.03 1.28 -11.46
CA VAL A 525 33.74 -0.14 -11.40
C VAL A 525 35.09 -0.81 -11.51
N LEU A 526 35.55 -1.38 -10.41
CA LEU A 526 36.61 -2.38 -10.40
C LEU A 526 36.10 -3.37 -11.43
N LYS A 527 36.69 -3.31 -12.65
CA LYS A 527 36.18 -3.89 -13.91
C LYS A 527 35.26 -5.04 -13.57
N SER A 528 33.95 -4.88 -13.82
CA SER A 528 32.94 -5.82 -13.38
C SER A 528 33.49 -7.21 -13.67
N GLN A 529 33.82 -7.96 -12.62
CA GLN A 529 34.17 -9.36 -12.80
C GLN A 529 32.93 -9.95 -13.46
N LYS A 530 33.09 -10.26 -14.75
CA LYS A 530 32.13 -11.01 -15.56
C LYS A 530 31.49 -12.03 -14.63
N PRO A 531 30.15 -12.02 -14.44
CA PRO A 531 29.50 -12.83 -13.42
C PRO A 531 30.06 -14.25 -13.52
N GLU A 532 30.79 -14.69 -12.50
CA GLU A 532 31.50 -15.97 -12.52
C GLU A 532 30.44 -17.06 -12.61
N SER A 533 30.27 -17.54 -13.84
CA SER A 533 29.21 -18.42 -14.28
C SER A 533 29.58 -19.89 -14.13
N LEU A 534 30.70 -20.22 -13.48
CA LEU A 534 31.14 -21.58 -13.19
C LEU A 534 31.62 -21.69 -11.73
N ARG A 535 31.04 -22.63 -10.99
CA ARG A 535 31.37 -22.94 -9.58
C ARG A 535 31.71 -24.42 -9.46
N LEU A 536 32.61 -24.75 -8.54
CA LEU A 536 33.01 -26.13 -8.25
C LEU A 536 33.16 -26.32 -6.74
N TYR A 537 32.51 -27.35 -6.18
CA TYR A 537 32.56 -27.66 -4.74
C TYR A 537 32.61 -29.18 -4.49
N PRO A 538 33.50 -29.68 -3.62
CA PRO A 538 34.56 -28.94 -2.92
C PRO A 538 35.72 -28.58 -3.86
N ASN A 539 36.45 -27.50 -3.53
CA ASN A 539 37.71 -27.09 -4.16
C ASN A 539 38.61 -26.46 -3.07
N PRO A 540 39.67 -27.12 -2.59
CA PRO A 540 40.26 -28.36 -3.10
C PRO A 540 39.38 -29.60 -3.04
N SER A 541 39.67 -30.60 -3.88
CA SER A 541 38.88 -31.81 -4.05
C SER A 541 39.68 -33.08 -3.85
N ARG A 542 39.07 -34.05 -3.15
CA ARG A 542 39.63 -35.38 -2.88
C ARG A 542 39.30 -36.43 -3.94
N GLY A 543 38.67 -36.03 -5.05
CA GLY A 543 38.37 -36.94 -6.16
C GLY A 543 37.00 -36.72 -6.79
N ILE A 544 36.03 -36.13 -6.09
CA ILE A 544 34.70 -35.85 -6.65
C ILE A 544 34.33 -34.41 -6.31
N SER A 545 33.89 -33.65 -7.31
CA SER A 545 33.37 -32.30 -7.12
C SER A 545 32.09 -32.06 -7.91
N ARG A 546 31.18 -31.28 -7.35
CA ARG A 546 29.99 -30.79 -8.04
C ARG A 546 30.31 -29.50 -8.78
N LEU A 547 30.17 -29.53 -10.10
CA LEU A 547 30.25 -28.39 -10.99
C LEU A 547 28.85 -27.77 -11.14
N SER A 548 28.77 -26.44 -11.15
CA SER A 548 27.53 -25.71 -11.43
C SER A 548 27.80 -24.51 -12.32
N TRP A 549 26.97 -24.29 -13.34
CA TRP A 549 27.10 -23.17 -14.26
C TRP A 549 25.77 -22.64 -14.77
N ASN A 550 25.76 -21.40 -15.27
CA ASN A 550 24.56 -20.78 -15.85
C ASN A 550 24.40 -21.17 -17.33
N GLY A 551 24.16 -22.45 -17.59
CA GLY A 551 23.94 -22.97 -18.95
C GLY A 551 22.53 -22.70 -19.49
N LYS A 552 22.41 -22.54 -20.81
CA LYS A 552 21.14 -22.49 -21.54
C LYS A 552 20.40 -23.84 -21.43
N PRO A 553 19.10 -23.85 -21.05
CA PRO A 553 18.30 -25.07 -21.01
C PRO A 553 18.33 -25.83 -22.34
N GLY A 554 18.34 -27.17 -22.29
CA GLY A 554 18.33 -28.03 -23.47
C GLY A 554 19.65 -28.12 -24.26
N THR A 555 20.68 -27.35 -23.88
CA THR A 555 21.99 -27.38 -24.53
C THR A 555 22.85 -28.53 -23.99
N ALA A 556 23.55 -29.23 -24.89
CA ALA A 556 24.58 -30.19 -24.52
C ALA A 556 25.94 -29.49 -24.35
N TYR A 557 26.62 -29.77 -23.25
CA TYR A 557 27.89 -29.19 -22.87
C TYR A 557 29.03 -30.22 -22.92
N ARG A 558 30.24 -29.73 -23.21
CA ARG A 558 31.51 -30.44 -23.08
C ARG A 558 32.27 -29.88 -21.88
N ILE A 559 32.69 -30.76 -20.98
CA ILE A 559 33.54 -30.43 -19.84
C ILE A 559 34.93 -30.98 -20.11
N SER A 560 35.97 -30.16 -20.04
CA SER A 560 37.37 -30.59 -20.13
C SER A 560 38.15 -30.17 -18.90
N VAL A 561 39.06 -31.04 -18.45
CA VAL A 561 40.00 -30.77 -17.36
C VAL A 561 41.41 -30.84 -17.93
N SER A 562 42.14 -29.73 -17.92
CA SER A 562 43.54 -29.67 -18.37
C SER A 562 44.47 -29.37 -17.20
N ASP A 563 45.71 -29.85 -17.27
CA ASP A 563 46.77 -29.42 -16.34
C ASP A 563 47.27 -28.01 -16.67
N ILE A 564 48.22 -27.51 -15.87
CA ILE A 564 48.83 -26.18 -16.06
C ILE A 564 49.64 -26.04 -17.36
N SER A 565 50.00 -27.14 -18.01
CA SER A 565 50.67 -27.14 -19.33
C SER A 565 49.67 -27.08 -20.49
N GLY A 566 48.36 -27.11 -20.20
CA GLY A 566 47.30 -27.13 -21.19
C GLY A 566 46.99 -28.52 -21.74
N ARG A 567 47.67 -29.58 -21.26
CA ARG A 567 47.37 -30.95 -21.67
C ARG A 567 46.04 -31.38 -21.04
N ILE A 568 45.09 -31.78 -21.89
CA ILE A 568 43.78 -32.27 -21.44
C ILE A 568 43.98 -33.65 -20.77
N ARG A 569 43.57 -33.76 -19.52
CA ARG A 569 43.66 -34.99 -18.70
C ARG A 569 42.32 -35.72 -18.64
N LYS A 570 41.20 -35.00 -18.75
CA LYS A 570 39.85 -35.57 -18.77
C LYS A 570 38.92 -34.78 -19.67
N THR A 571 37.99 -35.45 -20.35
CA THR A 571 36.90 -34.83 -21.13
C THR A 571 35.63 -35.63 -20.96
N GLU A 572 34.51 -34.93 -20.76
CA GLU A 572 33.16 -35.48 -20.73
C GLU A 572 32.27 -34.68 -21.69
N THR A 573 31.41 -35.34 -22.46
CA THR A 573 30.56 -34.71 -23.49
C THR A 573 29.10 -35.07 -23.30
N GLY A 574 28.19 -34.30 -23.90
CA GLY A 574 26.76 -34.59 -23.87
C GLY A 574 26.08 -34.23 -22.55
N ILE A 575 26.72 -33.44 -21.68
CA ILE A 575 26.18 -33.08 -20.37
C ILE A 575 25.05 -32.07 -20.55
N ARG A 576 23.85 -32.37 -20.05
CA ARG A 576 22.68 -31.49 -20.11
C ARG A 576 22.35 -30.98 -18.71
N GLY A 577 21.93 -29.72 -18.63
CA GLY A 577 21.61 -29.03 -17.37
C GLY A 577 22.67 -28.03 -16.94
N SER A 578 22.51 -27.51 -15.72
CA SER A 578 23.35 -26.45 -15.11
C SER A 578 24.21 -26.97 -13.95
N THR A 579 24.22 -28.28 -13.72
CA THR A 579 24.99 -28.93 -12.66
C THR A 579 25.48 -30.30 -13.10
N HIS A 580 26.68 -30.69 -12.67
CA HIS A 580 27.27 -32.00 -13.00
C HIS A 580 28.22 -32.49 -11.90
N VAL A 581 28.30 -33.81 -11.71
CA VAL A 581 29.27 -34.41 -10.79
C VAL A 581 30.52 -34.78 -11.57
N LEU A 582 31.60 -34.04 -11.34
CA LEU A 582 32.89 -34.24 -11.98
C LEU A 582 33.76 -35.15 -11.11
N ASP A 583 34.03 -36.36 -11.59
CA ASP A 583 34.99 -37.29 -10.99
C ASP A 583 36.41 -36.99 -11.51
N ILE A 584 37.34 -36.74 -10.59
CA ILE A 584 38.76 -36.46 -10.82
C ILE A 584 39.64 -37.36 -9.95
N SER A 585 39.09 -38.47 -9.46
CA SER A 585 39.79 -39.42 -8.58
C SER A 585 41.07 -39.97 -9.23
N ASN A 586 41.06 -40.18 -10.55
CA ASN A 586 42.18 -40.64 -11.36
C ASN A 586 43.19 -39.54 -11.78
N LEU A 587 43.02 -38.30 -11.33
CA LEU A 587 44.00 -37.24 -11.56
C LEU A 587 45.02 -37.22 -10.43
N ASP A 588 46.29 -36.99 -10.77
CA ASP A 588 47.36 -36.76 -9.81
C ASP A 588 47.05 -35.54 -8.93
N LYS A 589 47.67 -35.44 -7.75
CA LYS A 589 47.56 -34.25 -6.90
C LYS A 589 48.16 -33.04 -7.62
N GLY A 590 47.44 -31.91 -7.65
CA GLY A 590 47.92 -30.73 -8.37
C GLY A 590 46.86 -29.71 -8.77
N LEU A 591 47.28 -28.75 -9.59
CA LEU A 591 46.46 -27.67 -10.12
C LEU A 591 45.96 -28.00 -11.53
N TYR A 592 44.67 -27.78 -11.75
CA TYR A 592 43.98 -28.04 -13.02
C TYR A 592 43.09 -26.85 -13.41
N ILE A 593 42.73 -26.80 -14.68
CA ILE A 593 41.75 -25.87 -15.25
C ILE A 593 40.56 -26.69 -15.75
N VAL A 594 39.38 -26.40 -15.22
CA VAL A 594 38.11 -26.95 -15.67
C VAL A 594 37.47 -25.97 -16.64
N GLN A 595 37.09 -26.46 -17.81
CA GLN A 595 36.44 -25.68 -18.86
C GLN A 595 35.12 -26.34 -19.26
N VAL A 596 34.06 -25.53 -19.38
CA VAL A 596 32.73 -25.96 -19.84
C VAL A 596 32.36 -25.17 -21.10
N GLU A 597 32.06 -25.87 -22.19
CA GLU A 597 31.75 -25.28 -23.50
C GLU A 597 30.45 -25.86 -24.08
N GLY A 598 29.55 -24.99 -24.54
CA GLY A 598 28.28 -25.38 -25.17
C GLY A 598 27.37 -24.17 -25.41
N GLY A 599 26.51 -24.24 -26.43
CA GLY A 599 25.51 -23.18 -26.71
C GLY A 599 26.11 -21.81 -27.07
N GLY A 600 27.33 -21.81 -27.62
CA GLY A 600 28.11 -20.61 -27.93
C GLY A 600 28.82 -19.98 -26.72
N GLU A 601 28.77 -20.63 -25.55
CA GLU A 601 29.35 -20.10 -24.30
C GLU A 601 30.54 -20.96 -23.84
N LYS A 602 31.48 -20.29 -23.15
CA LYS A 602 32.68 -20.89 -22.57
C LYS A 602 32.88 -20.38 -21.15
N PHE A 603 33.05 -21.32 -20.23
CA PHE A 603 33.28 -21.07 -18.82
C PHE A 603 34.58 -21.75 -18.37
N VAL A 604 35.35 -21.11 -17.49
CA VAL A 604 36.67 -21.61 -17.04
C VAL A 604 36.81 -21.37 -15.54
N LEU A 605 37.34 -22.36 -14.80
CA LEU A 605 37.58 -22.29 -13.36
C LEU A 605 38.84 -23.08 -12.98
N LYS A 606 39.59 -22.59 -11.99
CA LYS A 606 40.73 -23.31 -11.38
C LYS A 606 40.24 -24.41 -10.43
N LEU A 607 40.85 -25.59 -10.51
CA LEU A 607 40.60 -26.75 -9.66
C LEU A 607 41.89 -27.18 -8.94
N ILE A 608 41.80 -27.52 -7.66
CA ILE A 608 42.88 -28.07 -6.84
C ILE A 608 42.53 -29.51 -6.47
N ARG A 609 43.38 -30.49 -6.84
CA ARG A 609 43.24 -31.91 -6.49
C ARG A 609 44.20 -32.26 -5.35
N GLU A 610 43.65 -32.78 -4.25
CA GLU A 610 44.37 -33.06 -2.99
C GLU A 610 44.87 -34.50 -2.76
#